data_AF-A0A158KD03-F1
#
_entry.id   AF-A0A158KD03-F1
#
_cell.length_a   1.000
_cell.length_b   1.000
_cell.length_c   1.000
_cell.angle_alpha   90.00
_cell.angle_beta   90.00
_cell.angle_gamma   90.00
#
_symmetry.space_group_name_H-M   'P 1'
#
loop_
_entity.id
_entity.type
_entity.pdbx_description
1 polymer ?
#
loop_
_entity_poly.entity_id
_entity_poly.type
_entity_poly.pdbx_seq_one_letter_code
_entity_poly.pdbx_strand_id
1 'polypeptide(L)' 'MTTLLKKSLTEDATDVFRAIALIELGARMQVLESELPLSRDRMIRLYREVKGVSPPKGMLPFSGV' A
#
# COMPACT_ATOMS: atom_id res chain seq x y z
N MET A 1 -21.03 18.15 15.17
CA MET A 1 -21.55 17.45 13.98
C MET A 1 -20.37 17.03 13.14
N THR A 2 -19.86 15.81 13.31
CA THR A 2 -18.75 15.29 12.51
C THR A 2 -19.31 14.75 11.20
N THR A 3 -19.08 15.47 10.11
CA THR A 3 -19.38 14.98 8.77
C THR A 3 -18.52 13.73 8.55
N LEU A 4 -19.13 12.54 8.56
CA LEU A 4 -18.52 11.35 8.01
C LEU A 4 -18.34 11.60 6.51
N LEU A 5 -17.23 12.25 6.14
CA LEU A 5 -16.80 12.41 4.76
C LEU A 5 -16.63 10.99 4.23
N LYS A 6 -17.66 10.50 3.53
CA LYS A 6 -17.57 9.30 2.71
C LYS A 6 -16.43 9.57 1.75
N LYS A 7 -15.29 8.92 1.98
CA LYS A 7 -14.16 8.94 1.06
C LYS A 7 -14.71 8.67 -0.34
N SER A 8 -14.47 9.59 -1.25
CA SER A 8 -15.06 9.52 -2.58
C SER A 8 -14.48 8.31 -3.31
N LEU A 9 -15.28 7.62 -4.12
CA LEU A 9 -14.80 6.52 -4.97
C LEU A 9 -13.57 6.93 -5.80
N THR A 10 -13.53 8.21 -6.20
CA THR A 10 -12.40 8.79 -6.94
C THR A 10 -11.11 8.85 -6.10
N GLU A 11 -11.22 9.15 -4.80
CA GLU A 11 -10.06 9.16 -3.89
C GLU A 11 -9.53 7.74 -3.67
N ASP A 12 -10.44 6.77 -3.49
CA ASP A 12 -10.07 5.36 -3.38
C ASP A 12 -9.38 4.84 -4.64
N ALA A 13 -9.84 5.23 -5.82
CA ALA A 13 -9.17 4.90 -7.08
C ALA A 13 -7.76 5.53 -7.13
N THR A 14 -7.64 6.79 -6.73
CA THR A 14 -6.36 7.52 -6.71
C THR A 14 -5.33 6.85 -5.80
N ASP A 15 -5.74 6.37 -4.62
CA ASP A 15 -4.84 5.68 -3.70
C ASP A 15 -4.39 4.33 -4.23
N VAL A 16 -5.26 3.61 -4.94
CA VAL A 16 -4.87 2.37 -5.63
C VAL A 16 -3.83 2.63 -6.71
N PHE A 17 -4.03 3.66 -7.55
CA PHE A 17 -3.05 4.01 -8.58
C PHE A 17 -1.71 4.42 -7.98
N ARG A 18 -1.73 5.18 -6.87
CA ARG A 18 -0.50 5.51 -6.13
C ARG A 18 0.19 4.27 -5.57
N ALA A 19 -0.58 3.33 -5.01
CA ALA A 19 -0.02 2.06 -4.51
C ALA A 19 0.70 1.31 -5.63
N ILE A 20 0.07 1.19 -6.80
CA ILE A 20 0.64 0.50 -7.96
C ILE A 20 1.96 1.17 -8.38
N ALA A 21 1.97 2.49 -8.56
CA ALA A 21 3.17 3.23 -8.95
C ALA A 21 4.31 3.03 -7.95
N LEU A 22 4.02 3.11 -6.64
CA LEU A 22 5.03 2.88 -5.60
C LEU A 22 5.56 1.43 -5.61
N ILE A 23 4.68 0.45 -5.81
CA ILE A 23 5.08 -0.96 -5.95
C ILE A 23 6.00 -1.15 -7.16
N GLU A 24 5.67 -0.56 -8.31
CA GLU A 24 6.48 -0.62 -9.52
C GLU A 24 7.89 -0.06 -9.28
N LEU A 25 7.98 1.09 -8.60
CA LEU A 25 9.21 1.72 -8.15
C LEU A 25 10.01 0.92 -7.11
N GLY A 26 9.45 -0.19 -6.59
CA GLY A 26 10.11 -1.04 -5.61
C GLY A 26 9.96 -0.56 -4.17
N ALA A 27 8.94 0.25 -3.87
CA ALA A 27 8.63 0.65 -2.50
C ALA A 27 8.40 -0.58 -1.61
N ARG A 28 8.88 -0.49 -0.37
CA ARG A 28 8.67 -1.52 0.65
C ARG A 28 7.23 -1.45 1.16
N MET A 29 6.71 -2.59 1.62
CA MET A 29 5.33 -2.66 2.17
C MET A 29 5.10 -1.65 3.30
N GLN A 30 6.08 -1.45 4.19
CA GLN A 30 5.97 -0.47 5.27
C GLN A 30 5.78 0.97 4.76
N VAL A 31 6.39 1.33 3.63
CA VAL A 31 6.22 2.65 3.01
C VAL A 31 4.82 2.77 2.42
N LEU A 32 4.34 1.73 1.75
CA LEU A 32 2.98 1.72 1.24
C LEU A 32 1.94 1.85 2.37
N GLU A 33 2.18 1.17 3.50
CA GLU A 33 1.32 1.21 4.69
C GLU A 33 1.35 2.59 5.39
N SER A 34 2.45 3.34 5.33
CA SER A 34 2.55 4.68 5.93
C SER A 34 2.02 5.80 5.02
N GLU A 35 2.16 5.66 3.70
CA GLU A 35 1.79 6.70 2.74
C GLU A 35 0.33 6.61 2.27
N LEU A 36 -0.30 5.44 2.40
CA LEU A 36 -1.63 5.20 1.84
C LEU A 36 -2.61 4.66 2.87
N PRO A 37 -3.84 5.19 2.92
CA PRO A 37 -4.89 4.70 3.81
C PRO A 37 -5.59 3.45 3.25
N LEU A 38 -4.83 2.47 2.75
CA LEU A 38 -5.34 1.20 2.23
C LEU A 38 -5.06 0.09 3.26
N SER A 39 -6.00 -0.85 3.41
CA SER A 39 -5.80 -2.01 4.27
C SER A 39 -4.65 -2.89 3.77
N ARG A 40 -3.91 -3.48 4.70
CA ARG A 40 -2.78 -4.37 4.43
C ARG A 40 -3.10 -5.49 3.45
N ASP A 41 -4.26 -6.16 3.60
CA ASP A 41 -4.71 -7.19 2.66
C ASP A 41 -4.86 -6.68 1.22
N ARG A 42 -5.42 -5.47 1.04
CA ARG A 42 -5.58 -4.85 -0.29
C ARG A 42 -4.22 -4.54 -0.89
N MET A 43 -3.29 -4.05 -0.09
CA MET A 43 -1.91 -3.76 -0.47
C MET A 43 -1.14 -5.01 -0.88
N ILE A 44 -1.29 -6.12 -0.14
CA ILE A 44 -0.67 -7.42 -0.46
C ILE A 44 -1.22 -7.97 -1.79
N ARG A 45 -2.54 -7.85 -2.03
CA ARG A 45 -3.16 -8.27 -3.30
C ARG A 45 -2.61 -7.46 -4.47
N LEU A 46 -2.61 -6.12 -4.36
CA LEU A 46 -2.04 -5.23 -5.37
C LEU A 46 -0.57 -5.54 -5.65
N TYR A 47 0.22 -5.80 -4.60
CA TYR A 47 1.63 -6.18 -4.76
C TYR A 47 1.79 -7.48 -5.57
N ARG A 48 0.96 -8.49 -5.28
CA ARG A 48 0.97 -9.76 -6.01
C ARG A 48 0.54 -9.60 -7.46
N GLU A 49 -0.49 -8.77 -7.71
CA GLU A 49 -0.97 -8.48 -9.06
C GLU A 49 0.09 -7.76 -9.91
N VAL A 50 0.80 -6.81 -9.32
CA VAL A 50 1.82 -6.01 -10.02
C VAL A 50 3.15 -6.74 -10.18
N LYS A 51 3.66 -7.40 -9.14
CA LYS A 51 4.99 -8.04 -9.13
C LYS A 51 4.95 -9.56 -9.37
N GLY A 52 3.79 -10.19 -9.38
CA GLY A 52 3.63 -11.65 -9.55
C GLY A 52 4.11 -12.48 -8.35
N VAL A 53 4.67 -11.85 -7.32
CA VAL A 53 5.19 -12.49 -6.12
C VAL A 53 4.58 -11.87 -4.87
N SER A 54 4.57 -12.63 -3.76
CA SER A 54 4.17 -12.04 -2.48
C SER A 54 5.22 -11.02 -2.03
N PRO A 55 4.80 -9.88 -1.44
CA PRO A 55 5.72 -8.94 -0.85
C PRO A 55 6.59 -9.66 0.18
N PRO A 56 7.90 -9.36 0.26
CA PRO A 56 8.79 -9.99 1.21
C PRO A 56 8.23 -9.80 2.62
N LYS A 57 8.04 -10.91 3.35
CA LYS A 57 7.52 -10.90 4.72
C LYS A 57 8.51 -10.16 5.60
N GLY A 58 8.25 -8.88 5.86
CA GLY A 58 8.88 -8.06 6.88
C GLY A 58 10.40 -8.19 6.96
N MET A 59 11.14 -7.40 6.17
CA MET A 59 12.43 -6.96 6.69
C MET A 59 12.12 -6.06 7.89
N LEU A 60 12.35 -6.60 9.09
CA LEU A 60 12.31 -5.86 10.33
C LEU A 60 13.18 -4.60 10.20
N PRO A 61 12.79 -3.47 10.83
CA PRO A 61 13.54 -2.22 10.75
C PRO A 61 14.97 -2.30 11.33
N PHE A 62 15.33 -3.39 12.01
CA PHE A 62 16.67 -3.61 12.56
C PHE A 62 17.15 -5.03 12.25
N SER A 63 17.99 -5.15 11.23
CA SER A 63 18.90 -6.28 11.07
C SER A 63 20.27 -5.72 10.69
N GLY A 64 20.77 -4.78 11.50
CA GLY A 64 22.20 -4.56 11.70
C GLY A 64 22.51 -5.01 13.12
N VAL A 65 23.41 -5.97 13.32
CA VAL A 65 24.84 -5.76 13.58
C VAL A 65 25.11 -4.71 14.67
#